data_AF-A0A2V8LSD9-F1
#
_entry.id   AF-A0A2V8LSD9-F1
#
_cell.length_a   1.000
_cell.length_b   1.000
_cell.length_c   1.000
_cell.angle_alpha   90.00
_cell.angle_beta   90.00
_cell.angle_gamma   90.00
#
_symmetry.space_group_name_H-M   'P 1'
#
loop_
_entity.id
_entity.type
_entity.pdbx_description
1 polymer ?
#
loop_
_entity_poly.entity_id
_entity_poly.type
_entity_poly.pdbx_seq_one_letter_code
_entity_poly.pdbx_strand_id
1 'polypeptide(L)'
;LSGRISLNLASLGYCYALAGKRAEALAIIKELEERHARGEATGLQLATVYAGLGDKDHAFPWLEKDFQQHTSGLLWVTWWLAFEDLRADPRYADLVHRMGLQ
;
A
#
# COMPACT_ATOMS: atom_id res chain seq x y z
N LEU A 1 17.44 -19.19 -0.90
CA LEU A 1 17.14 -17.86 -1.46
C LEU A 1 15.72 -17.80 -2.06
N SER A 2 14.70 -18.29 -1.34
CA SER A 2 13.30 -18.04 -1.72
C SER A 2 12.71 -17.05 -0.71
N GLY A 3 13.35 -15.88 -0.63
CA GLY A 3 12.84 -14.78 0.18
C GLY A 3 11.62 -14.24 -0.54
N ARG A 4 10.43 -14.45 0.02
CA ARG A 4 9.22 -13.76 -0.42
C ARG A 4 9.51 -12.25 -0.42
N ILE A 5 9.76 -11.68 -1.60
CA ILE A 5 9.87 -10.23 -1.80
C ILE A 5 8.54 -9.65 -1.29
N SER A 6 8.58 -8.68 -0.39
CA SER A 6 7.37 -8.14 0.27
C SER A 6 6.36 -7.54 -0.74
N LEU A 7 6.79 -7.20 -1.96
CA LEU A 7 5.92 -6.87 -3.10
C LEU A 7 5.02 -8.04 -3.52
N ASN A 8 5.52 -9.27 -3.57
CA ASN A 8 4.71 -10.46 -3.90
C ASN A 8 3.65 -10.71 -2.83
N LEU A 9 3.94 -10.37 -1.58
CA LEU A 9 3.00 -10.50 -0.47
C LEU A 9 1.90 -9.44 -0.56
N ALA A 10 2.25 -8.19 -0.85
CA ALA A 10 1.28 -7.11 -1.09
C ALA A 10 0.37 -7.38 -2.29
N SER A 11 0.92 -7.84 -3.42
CA SER A 11 0.13 -8.23 -4.59
C SER A 11 -0.82 -9.38 -4.28
N LEU A 12 -0.39 -10.37 -3.48
CA LEU A 12 -1.26 -11.46 -3.05
C LEU A 12 -2.42 -10.95 -2.17
N GLY A 13 -2.12 -10.08 -1.20
CA GLY A 13 -3.14 -9.45 -0.35
C GLY A 13 -4.15 -8.64 -1.16
N TYR A 14 -3.67 -7.86 -2.13
CA TYR A 14 -4.51 -7.11 -3.06
C TYR A 14 -5.44 -8.02 -3.87
N CYS A 15 -4.90 -9.10 -4.45
CA CYS A 15 -5.72 -10.08 -5.18
C CYS A 15 -6.76 -10.76 -4.29
N TYR A 16 -6.44 -11.09 -3.03
CA TYR A 16 -7.43 -11.60 -2.09
C TYR A 16 -8.52 -10.59 -1.79
N ALA A 17 -8.15 -9.33 -1.59
CA ALA A 17 -9.10 -8.26 -1.34
C ALA A 17 -10.09 -8.11 -2.51
N LEU A 18 -9.59 -8.05 -3.76
CA LEU A 18 -10.42 -8.00 -4.96
C LEU A 18 -11.30 -9.24 -5.15
N ALA A 19 -10.83 -10.41 -4.73
CA ALA A 19 -11.60 -11.66 -4.79
C ALA A 19 -12.68 -11.76 -3.68
N GLY A 20 -12.88 -10.73 -2.86
CA GLY A 20 -13.81 -10.75 -1.73
C GLY A 20 -13.32 -11.59 -0.54
N LYS A 21 -12.07 -12.07 -0.59
CA LYS A 21 -11.42 -12.90 0.44
C LYS A 21 -10.84 -12.02 1.55
N ARG A 22 -11.75 -11.33 2.26
CA ARG A 22 -11.40 -10.31 3.26
C ARG A 22 -10.53 -10.87 4.39
N ALA A 23 -10.83 -12.08 4.88
CA ALA A 23 -10.07 -12.68 5.97
C ALA A 23 -8.60 -12.94 5.57
N GLU A 24 -8.38 -13.46 4.38
CA GLU A 24 -7.05 -13.70 3.83
C GLU A 24 -6.29 -12.39 3.58
N ALA A 25 -6.95 -11.35 3.05
CA ALA A 25 -6.35 -10.03 2.90
C ALA A 25 -5.93 -9.41 4.24
N LEU A 26 -6.76 -9.52 5.28
CA LEU A 26 -6.43 -9.06 6.63
C LEU A 26 -5.26 -9.84 7.25
N ALA A 27 -5.16 -11.15 6.96
CA ALA A 27 -4.01 -11.94 7.39
C ALA A 27 -2.70 -11.46 6.74
N ILE A 28 -2.76 -11.08 5.45
CA ILE A 28 -1.63 -10.49 4.74
C ILE A 28 -1.24 -9.13 5.34
N ILE A 29 -2.20 -8.28 5.68
CA ILE A 29 -1.96 -7.00 6.36
C ILE A 29 -1.18 -7.23 7.64
N LYS A 30 -1.64 -8.16 8.49
CA LYS A 30 -0.96 -8.48 9.75
C LYS A 30 0.50 -8.92 9.53
N GLU A 31 0.74 -9.79 8.54
CA GLU A 31 2.10 -10.24 8.21
C GLU A 31 2.97 -9.06 7.71
N LEU A 32 2.41 -8.16 6.90
CA LEU A 32 3.11 -6.97 6.42
C LEU A 32 3.39 -5.95 7.53
N GLU A 33 2.51 -5.79 8.52
CA GLU A 33 2.75 -4.94 9.69
C GLU A 33 3.92 -5.47 10.53
N GLU A 34 3.96 -6.77 10.77
CA GLU A 34 5.07 -7.42 11.48
C GLU A 34 6.40 -7.27 10.71
N ARG A 35 6.37 -7.40 9.38
CA ARG A 35 7.54 -7.16 8.51
C ARG A 35 7.96 -5.70 8.50
N HIS A 36 7.02 -4.77 8.48
CA HIS A 36 7.30 -3.34 8.49
C HIS A 36 7.99 -2.93 9.80
N ALA A 37 7.55 -3.49 10.93
CA ALA A 37 8.21 -3.27 12.24
C ALA A 37 9.68 -3.74 12.26
N ARG A 38 10.05 -4.70 11.40
CA ARG A 38 11.44 -5.17 11.21
C ARG A 38 12.19 -4.45 10.08
N GLY A 39 11.57 -3.49 9.40
CA GLY A 39 12.14 -2.81 8.23
C GLY A 39 12.17 -3.66 6.95
N GLU A 40 11.40 -4.75 6.90
CA GLU A 40 11.33 -5.69 5.76
C GLU A 40 10.16 -5.41 4.81
N ALA A 41 9.27 -4.49 5.17
CA ALA A 41 8.14 -4.06 4.36
C ALA A 41 7.95 -2.54 4.44
N THR A 42 7.38 -1.97 3.39
CA THR A 42 7.12 -0.54 3.28
C THR A 42 5.64 -0.22 3.53
N GLY A 43 5.32 1.01 3.91
CA GLY A 43 3.94 1.50 4.02
C GLY A 43 3.17 1.35 2.71
N LEU A 44 3.83 1.51 1.56
CA LEU A 44 3.25 1.27 0.22
C LEU A 44 2.66 -0.15 0.10
N GLN A 45 3.33 -1.16 0.63
CA GLN A 45 2.88 -2.55 0.56
C GLN A 45 1.63 -2.77 1.40
N LEU A 46 1.54 -2.14 2.58
CA LEU A 46 0.34 -2.14 3.41
C LEU A 46 -0.81 -1.39 2.73
N ALA A 47 -0.53 -0.18 2.26
CA ALA A 47 -1.50 0.65 1.55
C ALA A 47 -2.10 -0.06 0.33
N THR A 48 -1.30 -0.86 -0.39
CA THR A 48 -1.75 -1.64 -1.54
C THR A 48 -2.86 -2.63 -1.16
N VAL A 49 -2.71 -3.33 -0.03
CA VAL A 49 -3.73 -4.32 0.41
C VAL A 49 -4.97 -3.62 0.95
N TYR A 50 -4.81 -2.55 1.73
CA TYR A 50 -5.94 -1.73 2.21
C TYR A 50 -6.72 -1.10 1.05
N ALA A 51 -6.04 -0.63 0.01
CA ALA A 51 -6.69 -0.09 -1.18
C ALA A 51 -7.53 -1.15 -1.91
N GLY A 52 -7.03 -2.39 -2.04
CA GLY A 52 -7.82 -3.50 -2.59
C GLY A 52 -9.05 -3.86 -1.77
N LEU A 53 -9.05 -3.57 -0.46
CA LEU A 53 -10.22 -3.73 0.41
C LEU A 53 -11.21 -2.56 0.34
N GLY A 54 -10.89 -1.51 -0.44
CA GLY A 54 -11.62 -0.24 -0.46
C GLY A 54 -11.44 0.59 0.81
N ASP A 55 -10.51 0.22 1.69
CA ASP A 55 -10.29 0.85 3.00
C ASP A 55 -9.30 2.01 2.88
N LYS A 56 -9.80 3.13 2.34
CA LYS A 56 -8.97 4.32 2.08
C LYS A 56 -8.44 4.94 3.36
N ASP A 57 -9.20 4.87 4.44
CA ASP A 57 -8.86 5.49 5.72
C ASP A 57 -7.68 4.82 6.38
N HIS A 58 -7.49 3.52 6.17
CA HIS A 58 -6.25 2.84 6.57
C HIS A 58 -5.15 2.93 5.51
N ALA A 59 -5.48 3.03 4.21
CA ALA A 59 -4.46 3.12 3.16
C ALA A 59 -3.63 4.42 3.22
N PHE A 60 -4.27 5.58 3.36
CA PHE A 60 -3.58 6.88 3.32
C PHE A 60 -2.55 7.10 4.42
N PRO A 61 -2.80 6.76 5.70
CA PRO A 61 -1.80 6.86 6.75
C PRO A 61 -0.50 6.10 6.45
N TRP A 62 -0.60 4.95 5.79
CA TRP A 62 0.58 4.18 5.38
C TRP A 62 1.35 4.84 4.24
N LEU A 63 0.65 5.46 3.28
CA LEU A 63 1.28 6.24 2.21
C LEU A 63 1.99 7.48 2.75
N GLU A 64 1.35 8.21 3.67
CA GLU A 64 1.95 9.39 4.32
C GLU A 64 3.18 9.02 5.16
N LYS A 65 3.15 7.87 5.84
CA LYS A 65 4.30 7.38 6.60
C LYS A 65 5.52 7.11 5.71
N ASP A 66 5.33 6.46 4.57
CA ASP A 66 6.43 6.25 3.62
C ASP A 66 6.88 7.59 2.98
N PHE A 67 5.94 8.52 2.74
CA PHE A 67 6.28 9.85 2.20
C PHE A 67 7.25 10.59 3.12
N GLN A 68 6.94 10.62 4.41
CA GLN A 68 7.79 11.26 5.43
C GLN A 68 9.15 10.57 5.58
N GLN A 69 9.22 9.27 5.32
CA GLN A 69 10.46 8.51 5.39
C GLN A 69 11.32 8.60 4.11
N HIS A 70 10.86 9.35 3.09
CA HIS A 70 11.52 9.50 1.79
C HIS A 70 11.83 8.14 1.13
N THR A 71 11.01 7.11 1.39
CA THR A 71 11.22 5.79 0.82
C THR A 71 10.95 5.84 -0.69
N SER A 72 11.90 5.33 -1.48
CA SER A 72 11.87 5.35 -2.95
C SER A 72 10.71 4.58 -3.60
N GLY A 73 9.85 3.94 -2.80
CA GLY A 73 8.63 3.27 -3.24
C GLY A 73 7.48 4.21 -3.62
N LEU A 74 7.49 5.48 -3.20
CA LEU A 74 6.35 6.36 -3.46
C LEU A 74 6.14 6.71 -4.94
N LEU A 75 7.19 6.62 -5.77
CA LEU A 75 7.05 6.86 -7.22
C LEU A 75 6.03 5.90 -7.89
N TRP A 76 5.77 4.75 -7.27
CA TRP A 76 4.80 3.77 -7.77
C TRP A 76 3.35 4.16 -7.49
N VAL A 77 3.09 5.07 -6.54
CA VAL A 77 1.73 5.54 -6.20
C VAL A 77 1.01 6.13 -7.41
N THR A 78 1.76 6.76 -8.33
CA THR A 78 1.19 7.37 -9.54
C THR A 78 0.86 6.37 -10.64
N TRP A 79 1.51 5.20 -10.69
CA TRP A 79 1.36 4.23 -11.79
C TRP A 79 0.60 2.95 -11.42
N TRP A 80 0.54 2.62 -10.12
CA TRP A 80 0.04 1.33 -9.69
C TRP A 80 -1.49 1.24 -9.71
N LEU A 81 -2.01 0.19 -10.36
CA LEU A 81 -3.45 -0.02 -10.56
C LEU A 81 -4.24 -0.08 -9.25
N ALA A 82 -3.64 -0.59 -8.16
CA ALA A 82 -4.32 -0.68 -6.87
C ALA A 82 -4.68 0.68 -6.26
N PHE A 83 -4.13 1.78 -6.79
CA PHE A 83 -4.44 3.13 -6.30
C PHE A 83 -5.41 3.89 -7.20
N GLU A 84 -5.99 3.27 -8.24
CA GLU A 84 -6.99 3.93 -9.08
C GLU A 84 -8.17 4.46 -8.26
N ASP A 85 -8.67 3.66 -7.32
CA ASP A 85 -9.76 4.09 -6.44
C ASP A 85 -9.34 5.19 -5.44
N LEU A 86 -8.05 5.31 -5.15
CA LEU A 86 -7.52 6.39 -4.31
C LEU A 86 -7.38 7.71 -5.08
N ARG A 87 -7.19 7.66 -6.41
CA ARG A 87 -7.02 8.88 -7.25
C ARG A 87 -8.23 9.81 -7.22
N ALA A 88 -9.42 9.28 -6.95
CA ALA A 88 -10.64 10.08 -6.80
C ALA A 88 -10.74 10.80 -5.44
N ASP A 89 -9.91 10.45 -4.46
CA ASP A 89 -9.91 11.05 -3.13
C ASP A 89 -9.01 12.30 -3.10
N PRO A 90 -9.47 13.45 -2.55
CA PRO A 90 -8.66 14.67 -2.47
C PRO A 90 -7.31 14.49 -1.77
N ARG A 91 -7.21 13.55 -0.83
CA ARG A 91 -5.96 13.23 -0.11
C ARG A 91 -4.87 12.72 -1.06
N TYR A 92 -5.24 12.05 -2.15
CA TYR A 92 -4.29 11.60 -3.16
C TYR A 92 -3.70 12.78 -3.93
N ALA A 93 -4.53 13.74 -4.34
CA ALA A 93 -4.07 14.92 -5.06
C ALA A 93 -3.10 15.77 -4.21
N ASP A 94 -3.40 15.95 -2.92
CA ASP A 94 -2.50 16.61 -1.97
C ASP A 94 -1.15 15.88 -1.86
N LEU A 95 -1.19 14.56 -1.69
CA LEU A 95 0.03 13.73 -1.58
C LEU A 95 0.91 13.86 -2.83
N VAL A 96 0.32 13.74 -4.03
CA VAL A 96 1.05 13.84 -5.31
C VAL A 96 1.63 15.24 -5.53
N HIS A 97 0.90 16.30 -5.15
CA HIS A 97 1.41 17.66 -5.21
C HIS A 97 2.59 17.88 -4.27
N ARG A 98 2.52 17.37 -3.03
CA ARG A 98 3.61 17.43 -2.04
C ARG A 98 4.83 16.61 -2.48
N MET A 99 4.65 15.60 -3.33
CA MET A 99 5.74 14.87 -3.98
C MET A 99 6.41 15.63 -5.13
N GLY A 100 5.87 16.77 -5.57
CA GLY A 100 6.38 17.54 -6.70
C GLY A 100 6.11 16.91 -8.08
N LEU A 101 5.10 16.03 -8.18
CA LEU A 101 4.74 15.34 -9.42
C LEU A 101 3.56 16.01 -10.17
N GLN A 102 3.05 17.14 -9.64
CA GLN A 102 2.04 17.99 -10.26
C GLN A 102 2.25 19.47 -9.92
#